data_AF-A0A260VIM9-F1
#
_entry.id   AF-A0A260VIM9-F1
#
_cell.length_a   1.000
_cell.length_b   1.000
_cell.length_c   1.000
_cell.angle_alpha   90.00
_cell.angle_beta   90.00
_cell.angle_gamma   90.00
#
_symmetry.space_group_name_H-M   'P 1'
#
loop_
_entity.id
_entity.type
_entity.pdbx_description
1 polymer ?
#
loop_
_entity_poly.entity_id
_entity_poly.type
_entity_poly.pdbx_seq_one_letter_code
_entity_poly.pdbx_strand_id
1 'polypeptide(L)'
;MARPLDHDKRAELLGRVVDYIGTHGLDDLTLRPLAAELGTSSRMLIYYFDSRENLIVQALTSQRPAFAEMFGDVDTADQLEKRLLELWKSMSDGGDEVSSRILMQVIGIASIKSGVLADFARDSVRALTDALAAAMARCGMDSSTASVQATTVGAGFRGLLLDRFTTGDSERTDAAAAMLFRGHT
;
A
#
# COMPACT_ATOMS: atom_id res chain seq x y z
N MET A 1 -6.24 -23.71 -29.76
CA MET A 1 -5.53 -23.63 -28.48
C MET A 1 -5.41 -22.17 -28.10
N ALA A 2 -5.83 -21.77 -26.90
CA ALA A 2 -5.57 -20.42 -26.42
C ALA A 2 -4.05 -20.25 -26.29
N ARG A 3 -3.50 -19.14 -26.82
CA ARG A 3 -2.09 -18.80 -26.68
C ARG A 3 -1.76 -18.71 -25.18
N PRO A 4 -0.61 -19.25 -24.71
CA PRO A 4 -0.20 -19.12 -23.32
C PRO A 4 -0.17 -17.65 -22.89
N LEU A 5 -0.51 -17.39 -21.62
CA LEU A 5 -0.40 -16.05 -21.03
C LEU A 5 1.06 -15.59 -21.08
N ASP A 6 1.27 -14.40 -21.66
CA ASP A 6 2.59 -13.77 -21.71
C ASP A 6 2.84 -13.05 -20.38
N HIS A 7 3.69 -13.64 -19.54
CA HIS A 7 3.97 -13.16 -18.19
C HIS A 7 4.74 -11.84 -18.18
N ASP A 8 5.64 -11.64 -19.15
CA ASP A 8 6.44 -10.41 -19.26
C ASP A 8 5.53 -9.25 -19.65
N LYS A 9 4.66 -9.47 -20.64
CA LYS A 9 3.64 -8.49 -21.02
C LYS A 9 2.68 -8.18 -19.87
N ARG A 10 2.31 -9.19 -19.08
CA ARG A 10 1.45 -8.99 -17.91
C ARG A 10 2.12 -8.07 -16.88
N ALA A 11 3.41 -8.28 -16.59
CA ALA A 11 4.16 -7.44 -15.65
C ALA A 11 4.31 -5.99 -16.16
N GLU A 12 4.62 -5.81 -17.45
CA GLU A 12 4.68 -4.48 -18.09
C GLU A 12 3.35 -3.73 -17.96
N LEU A 13 2.23 -4.40 -18.23
CA LEU A 13 0.90 -3.81 -18.09
C LEU A 13 0.60 -3.39 -16.65
N LEU A 14 0.99 -4.18 -15.64
CA LEU A 14 0.76 -3.83 -14.23
C LEU A 14 1.49 -2.55 -13.82
N GLY A 15 2.77 -2.40 -14.21
CA GLY A 15 3.54 -1.18 -13.92
C GLY A 15 2.88 0.06 -14.54
N ARG A 16 2.52 -0.01 -15.83
CA ARG A 16 1.86 1.10 -16.53
C ARG A 16 0.45 1.41 -15.99
N VAL A 17 -0.24 0.42 -15.41
CA VAL A 17 -1.53 0.64 -14.73
C VAL A 17 -1.33 1.44 -13.44
N VAL A 18 -0.27 1.17 -12.66
CA VAL A 18 0.05 1.96 -11.46
C VAL A 18 0.29 3.41 -11.84
N ASP A 19 1.10 3.67 -12.88
CA ASP A 19 1.37 5.03 -13.36
C ASP A 19 0.10 5.75 -13.84
N TYR A 20 -0.76 5.03 -14.57
CA TYR A 20 -2.04 5.57 -15.04
C TYR A 20 -2.92 5.99 -13.86
N ILE A 21 -3.11 5.10 -12.87
CA ILE A 21 -3.97 5.40 -11.72
C ILE A 21 -3.36 6.52 -10.87
N GLY A 22 -2.02 6.56 -10.72
CA GLY A 22 -1.32 7.63 -10.04
C GLY A 22 -1.61 9.02 -10.62
N THR A 23 -1.81 9.08 -11.94
CA THR A 23 -2.07 10.34 -12.66
C THR A 23 -3.56 10.68 -12.74
N HIS A 24 -4.44 9.69 -12.88
CA HIS A 24 -5.86 9.90 -13.19
C HIS A 24 -6.81 9.60 -12.03
N GLY A 25 -6.34 9.00 -10.93
CA GLY A 25 -7.19 8.56 -9.83
C GLY A 25 -7.95 7.25 -10.10
N LEU A 26 -8.57 6.70 -9.06
CA LEU A 26 -9.42 5.51 -9.18
C LEU A 26 -10.84 5.82 -9.62
N ASP A 27 -11.39 6.99 -9.34
CA ASP A 27 -12.76 7.37 -9.69
C ASP A 27 -13.01 7.36 -11.20
N ASP A 28 -12.08 7.91 -11.98
CA ASP A 28 -12.17 7.97 -13.45
C ASP A 28 -11.63 6.72 -14.17
N LEU A 29 -11.14 5.73 -13.42
CA LEU A 29 -10.56 4.53 -14.02
C LEU A 29 -11.64 3.69 -14.70
N THR A 30 -11.64 3.68 -16.03
CA THR A 30 -12.43 2.74 -16.84
C THR A 30 -11.52 1.96 -17.79
N LEU A 31 -11.88 0.72 -18.12
CA LEU A 31 -11.01 -0.17 -18.92
C LEU A 31 -10.78 0.31 -20.35
N ARG A 32 -11.60 1.23 -20.88
CA ARG A 32 -11.50 1.71 -22.26
C ARG A 32 -10.42 2.79 -22.42
N PRO A 33 -10.45 3.92 -21.68
CA PRO A 33 -9.36 4.88 -21.66
C PRO A 33 -8.03 4.25 -21.23
N LEU A 34 -8.05 3.43 -20.17
CA LEU A 34 -6.87 2.71 -19.72
C LEU A 34 -6.25 1.84 -20.81
N ALA A 35 -7.07 1.05 -21.53
CA ALA A 35 -6.56 0.22 -22.61
C ALA A 35 -5.98 1.05 -23.76
N ALA A 36 -6.58 2.19 -24.10
CA ALA A 36 -6.08 3.08 -25.14
C ALA A 36 -4.71 3.65 -24.75
N GLU A 37 -4.55 4.13 -23.52
CA GLU A 37 -3.27 4.64 -23.00
C GLU A 37 -2.19 3.54 -22.97
N LEU A 38 -2.59 2.32 -22.58
CA LEU A 38 -1.73 1.15 -22.56
C LEU A 38 -1.38 0.60 -23.94
N GLY A 39 -1.97 1.11 -25.03
CA GLY A 39 -1.77 0.58 -26.38
C GLY A 39 -2.32 -0.85 -26.55
N THR A 40 -3.39 -1.19 -25.84
CA THR A 40 -4.04 -2.51 -25.85
C THR A 40 -5.56 -2.37 -26.02
N SER A 41 -6.33 -3.44 -25.79
CA SER A 41 -7.80 -3.39 -25.79
C SER A 41 -8.38 -3.77 -24.43
N SER A 42 -9.57 -3.28 -24.10
CA SER A 42 -10.26 -3.66 -22.86
C SER A 42 -10.48 -5.17 -22.78
N ARG A 43 -10.72 -5.84 -23.92
CA ARG A 43 -10.78 -7.30 -24.00
C ARG A 43 -9.47 -7.96 -23.57
N MET A 44 -8.32 -7.41 -23.96
CA MET A 44 -7.02 -7.94 -23.54
C MET A 44 -6.78 -7.71 -22.04
N LEU A 45 -7.20 -6.57 -21.49
CA LEU A 45 -7.10 -6.34 -20.04
C LEU A 45 -7.96 -7.33 -19.26
N ILE A 46 -9.21 -7.56 -19.68
CA ILE A 46 -10.08 -8.59 -19.09
C ILE A 46 -9.47 -9.98 -19.25
N TYR A 47 -8.87 -10.30 -20.39
CA TYR A 47 -8.20 -11.58 -20.60
C TYR A 47 -7.04 -11.82 -19.62
N TYR A 48 -6.25 -10.80 -19.30
CA TYR A 48 -5.14 -10.92 -18.35
C TYR A 48 -5.54 -10.84 -16.88
N PHE A 49 -6.56 -10.04 -16.58
CA PHE A 49 -6.83 -9.59 -15.21
C PHE A 49 -8.26 -9.84 -14.73
N ASP A 50 -9.10 -10.45 -15.56
CA ASP A 50 -10.51 -10.82 -15.30
C ASP A 50 -11.48 -9.64 -15.10
N SER A 51 -11.15 -8.68 -14.24
CA SER A 51 -11.97 -7.49 -13.98
C SER A 51 -11.11 -6.25 -13.74
N ARG A 52 -11.75 -5.08 -13.71
CA ARG A 52 -11.09 -3.82 -13.35
C ARG A 52 -10.57 -3.87 -11.92
N GLU A 53 -11.38 -4.36 -10.99
CA GLU A 53 -11.03 -4.48 -9.58
C GLU A 53 -9.86 -5.45 -9.40
N ASN A 54 -9.87 -6.60 -10.08
CA ASN A 54 -8.77 -7.55 -10.06
C ASN A 54 -7.49 -6.98 -10.69
N LEU A 55 -7.60 -6.14 -11.72
CA LEU A 55 -6.45 -5.43 -12.28
C LEU A 55 -5.82 -4.48 -11.27
N ILE A 56 -6.62 -3.69 -10.53
CA ILE A 56 -6.13 -2.81 -9.47
C ILE A 56 -5.45 -3.61 -8.36
N VAL A 57 -6.08 -4.68 -7.87
CA VAL A 57 -5.51 -5.55 -6.83
C VAL A 57 -4.17 -6.11 -7.27
N GLN A 58 -4.07 -6.62 -8.51
CA GLN A 58 -2.83 -7.19 -9.03
C GLN A 58 -1.73 -6.13 -9.23
N ALA A 59 -2.10 -4.93 -9.67
CA ALA A 59 -1.16 -3.82 -9.80
C ALA A 59 -0.57 -3.42 -8.45
N LEU A 60 -1.41 -3.22 -7.43
CA LEU A 60 -0.97 -2.92 -6.07
C LEU A 60 -0.18 -4.06 -5.42
N THR A 61 -0.58 -5.31 -5.67
CA THR A 61 0.12 -6.49 -5.15
C THR A 61 1.55 -6.56 -5.69
N SER A 62 1.77 -6.15 -6.95
CA SER A 62 3.12 -6.13 -7.56
C SER A 62 4.07 -5.10 -6.93
N GLN A 63 3.53 -4.09 -6.26
CA GLN A 63 4.27 -2.99 -5.61
C GLN A 63 4.22 -3.08 -4.08
N ARG A 64 3.68 -4.17 -3.53
CA ARG A 64 3.43 -4.27 -2.09
C ARG A 64 4.75 -4.47 -1.34
N PRO A 65 5.03 -3.65 -0.30
CA PRO A 65 6.19 -3.89 0.55
C PRO A 65 6.11 -5.24 1.27
N ALA A 66 7.24 -5.95 1.34
CA ALA A 66 7.38 -7.16 2.13
C ALA A 66 7.57 -6.83 3.62
N PHE A 67 6.52 -6.35 4.30
CA PHE A 67 6.61 -5.84 5.67
C PHE A 67 7.25 -6.82 6.65
N ALA A 68 6.95 -8.11 6.54
CA ALA A 68 7.54 -9.14 7.42
C ALA A 68 9.07 -9.23 7.27
N GLU A 69 9.59 -9.11 6.04
CA GLU A 69 11.03 -9.09 5.78
C GLU A 69 11.64 -7.76 6.23
N MET A 70 10.98 -6.65 5.91
CA MET A 70 11.45 -5.29 6.22
C MET A 70 11.59 -5.03 7.71
N PHE A 71 10.71 -5.61 8.54
CA PHE A 71 10.81 -5.52 9.99
C PHE A 71 11.49 -6.74 10.63
N GLY A 72 11.87 -7.76 9.85
CA GLY A 72 12.32 -9.06 10.35
C GLY A 72 13.62 -9.02 11.16
N ASP A 73 14.46 -8.01 10.93
CA ASP A 73 15.74 -7.76 11.60
C ASP A 73 15.65 -6.71 12.74
N VAL A 74 14.45 -6.29 13.09
CA VAL A 74 14.21 -5.29 14.14
C VAL A 74 14.09 -5.99 15.49
N ASP A 75 15.04 -5.71 16.38
CA ASP A 75 15.13 -6.24 17.75
C ASP A 75 15.22 -5.15 18.82
N THR A 76 15.24 -3.88 18.43
CA THR A 76 15.33 -2.73 19.35
C THR A 76 14.35 -1.61 18.97
N ALA A 77 13.96 -0.83 19.98
CA ALA A 77 13.18 0.40 19.87
C ALA A 77 13.74 1.35 18.79
N ASP A 78 15.04 1.67 18.86
CA ASP A 78 15.71 2.58 17.93
C ASP A 78 15.69 2.07 16.47
N GLN A 79 15.85 0.75 16.27
CA GLN A 79 15.75 0.15 14.93
C GLN A 79 14.32 0.24 14.40
N LEU A 80 13.32 0.03 15.24
CA LEU A 80 11.92 0.14 14.86
C LEU A 80 11.57 1.58 14.45
N GLU A 81 11.98 2.58 15.24
CA GLU A 81 11.80 4.00 14.88
C GLU A 81 12.41 4.30 13.51
N LYS A 82 13.66 3.88 13.30
CA LYS A 82 14.38 4.10 12.05
C LYS A 82 13.68 3.47 10.86
N ARG A 83 13.25 2.21 10.97
CA ARG A 83 12.52 1.49 9.90
C ARG A 83 11.18 2.13 9.59
N LEU A 84 10.45 2.61 10.60
CA LEU A 84 9.20 3.35 10.40
C LEU A 84 9.42 4.68 9.67
N LEU A 85 10.49 5.42 9.99
CA LEU A 85 10.87 6.65 9.29
C LEU A 85 11.30 6.38 7.84
N GLU A 86 12.04 5.30 7.59
CA GLU A 86 12.42 4.86 6.24
C GLU A 86 11.18 4.50 5.41
N LEU A 87 10.26 3.72 5.99
CA LEU A 87 8.99 3.38 5.36
C LEU A 87 8.14 4.63 5.08
N TRP A 88 8.03 5.54 6.04
CA TRP A 88 7.31 6.80 5.89
C TRP A 88 7.83 7.57 4.68
N LYS A 89 9.14 7.81 4.60
CA LYS A 89 9.76 8.52 3.47
C LYS A 89 9.50 7.83 2.14
N SER A 90 9.59 6.49 2.09
CA SER A 90 9.32 5.74 0.86
C SER A 90 7.88 5.94 0.37
N MET A 91 6.92 5.92 1.31
CA MET A 91 5.50 6.00 1.02
C MET A 91 4.96 7.44 0.88
N SER A 92 5.63 8.45 1.44
CA SER A 92 5.17 9.85 1.41
C SER A 92 5.68 10.61 0.20
N ASP A 93 6.95 10.41 -0.18
CA ASP A 93 7.67 11.19 -1.20
C ASP A 93 8.69 10.36 -2.00
N GLY A 94 8.71 9.04 -1.77
CA GLY A 94 9.68 8.12 -2.34
C GLY A 94 9.12 7.26 -3.47
N GLY A 95 9.81 6.14 -3.74
CA GLY A 95 9.46 5.23 -4.82
C GLY A 95 8.06 4.59 -4.67
N ASP A 96 7.53 4.53 -3.45
CA ASP A 96 6.24 3.90 -3.17
C ASP A 96 5.08 4.90 -3.08
N GLU A 97 5.32 6.21 -3.28
CA GLU A 97 4.30 7.27 -3.09
C GLU A 97 3.04 7.00 -3.93
N VAL A 98 3.21 6.74 -5.22
CA VAL A 98 2.09 6.50 -6.15
C VAL A 98 1.25 5.32 -5.67
N SER A 99 1.89 4.20 -5.35
CA SER A 99 1.19 3.00 -4.88
C SER A 99 0.52 3.23 -3.52
N SER A 100 1.12 4.05 -2.66
CA SER A 100 0.58 4.45 -1.36
C SER A 100 -0.68 5.30 -1.50
N ARG A 101 -0.69 6.28 -2.42
CA ARG A 101 -1.87 7.09 -2.75
C ARG A 101 -3.03 6.21 -3.22
N ILE A 102 -2.75 5.27 -4.12
CA ILE A 102 -3.77 4.34 -4.64
C ILE A 102 -4.30 3.45 -3.51
N LEU A 103 -3.42 2.91 -2.66
CA LEU A 103 -3.83 2.10 -1.51
C LEU A 103 -4.74 2.87 -0.55
N MET A 104 -4.48 4.15 -0.28
CA MET A 104 -5.34 4.97 0.57
C MET A 104 -6.76 5.12 -0.02
N GLN A 105 -6.86 5.30 -1.34
CA GLN A 105 -8.16 5.33 -2.03
C GLN A 105 -8.88 3.97 -1.93
N VAL A 106 -8.17 2.86 -2.12
CA VAL A 106 -8.73 1.51 -1.99
C VAL A 106 -9.24 1.24 -0.57
N ILE A 107 -8.48 1.63 0.46
CA ILE A 107 -8.92 1.51 1.87
C ILE A 107 -10.19 2.35 2.11
N GLY A 108 -10.25 3.57 1.56
CA GLY A 108 -11.46 4.40 1.61
C GLY A 108 -12.68 3.71 1.00
N ILE A 109 -12.54 3.14 -0.20
CA ILE A 109 -13.61 2.40 -0.88
C ILE A 109 -14.03 1.16 -0.06
N ALA A 110 -13.05 0.42 0.46
CA ALA A 110 -13.24 -0.80 1.24
C ALA A 110 -13.97 -0.58 2.57
N SER A 111 -13.97 0.65 3.10
CA SER A 111 -14.70 0.99 4.33
C SER A 111 -16.22 0.94 4.17
N ILE A 112 -16.73 1.01 2.93
CA ILE A 112 -18.16 0.98 2.61
C ILE A 112 -18.53 -0.23 1.76
N LYS A 113 -17.73 -0.54 0.74
CA LYS A 113 -18.02 -1.60 -0.24
C LYS A 113 -17.29 -2.89 0.12
N SER A 114 -17.93 -4.03 -0.17
CA SER A 114 -17.30 -5.35 -0.11
C SER A 114 -16.74 -5.78 -1.47
N GLY A 115 -16.02 -6.91 -1.50
CA GLY A 115 -15.44 -7.50 -2.72
C GLY A 115 -13.91 -7.51 -2.71
N VAL A 116 -13.30 -7.82 -3.86
CA VAL A 116 -11.85 -8.09 -3.96
C VAL A 116 -10.97 -6.91 -3.50
N LEU A 117 -11.42 -5.66 -3.72
CA LEU A 117 -10.72 -4.47 -3.22
C LEU A 117 -10.76 -4.39 -1.68
N ALA A 118 -11.88 -4.79 -1.07
CA ALA A 118 -12.03 -4.79 0.38
C ALA A 118 -11.21 -5.89 1.04
N ASP A 119 -11.13 -7.06 0.41
CA ASP A 119 -10.28 -8.16 0.87
C ASP A 119 -8.80 -7.76 0.79
N PHE A 120 -8.38 -7.20 -0.34
CA PHE A 120 -7.02 -6.68 -0.51
C PHE A 120 -6.67 -5.58 0.50
N ALA A 121 -7.58 -4.63 0.76
CA ALA A 121 -7.38 -3.59 1.76
C ALA A 121 -7.20 -4.17 3.17
N ARG A 122 -8.06 -5.14 3.55
CA ARG A 122 -7.99 -5.83 4.84
C ARG A 122 -6.65 -6.54 5.01
N ASP A 123 -6.22 -7.28 3.99
CA ASP A 123 -4.96 -8.02 4.01
C ASP A 123 -3.75 -7.08 4.06
N SER A 124 -3.83 -5.94 3.36
CA SER A 124 -2.79 -4.90 3.38
C SER A 124 -2.62 -4.28 4.75
N VAL A 125 -3.74 -3.86 5.39
CA VAL A 125 -3.73 -3.33 6.75
C VAL A 125 -3.21 -4.38 7.72
N ARG A 126 -3.70 -5.63 7.62
CA ARG A 126 -3.30 -6.71 8.50
C ARG A 126 -1.81 -7.02 8.42
N ALA A 127 -1.22 -7.10 7.22
CA ALA A 127 0.20 -7.45 7.11
C ALA A 127 1.13 -6.41 7.74
N LEU A 128 0.82 -5.11 7.61
CA LEU A 128 1.61 -4.08 8.29
C LEU A 128 1.45 -4.20 9.82
N THR A 129 0.21 -4.31 10.30
CA THR A 129 -0.06 -4.43 11.74
C THR A 129 0.59 -5.68 12.34
N ASP A 130 0.49 -6.84 11.67
CA ASP A 130 1.07 -8.10 12.13
C ASP A 130 2.61 -8.03 12.15
N ALA A 131 3.23 -7.41 11.14
CA ALA A 131 4.68 -7.21 11.09
C ALA A 131 5.18 -6.27 12.20
N LEU A 132 4.46 -5.17 12.46
CA LEU A 132 4.76 -4.24 13.55
C LEU A 132 4.60 -4.91 14.92
N ALA A 133 3.52 -5.66 15.14
CA ALA A 133 3.30 -6.38 16.39
C ALA A 133 4.41 -7.40 16.65
N ALA A 134 4.85 -8.12 15.61
CA ALA A 134 5.97 -9.06 15.72
C ALA A 134 7.28 -8.34 16.06
N ALA A 135 7.57 -7.19 15.46
CA ALA A 135 8.74 -6.38 15.79
C ALA A 135 8.71 -5.84 17.23
N MET A 136 7.59 -5.27 17.65
CA MET A 136 7.41 -4.78 19.02
C MET A 136 7.56 -5.89 20.06
N ALA A 137 7.07 -7.10 19.76
CA ALA A 137 7.26 -8.25 20.63
C ALA A 137 8.75 -8.66 20.75
N ARG A 138 9.52 -8.60 19.65
CA ARG A 138 10.99 -8.82 19.70
C ARG A 138 11.72 -7.75 20.51
N CYS A 139 11.23 -6.50 20.47
CA CYS A 139 11.73 -5.42 21.32
C CYS A 139 11.36 -5.57 22.81
N GLY A 140 10.69 -6.67 23.21
CA GLY A 140 10.41 -7.00 24.61
C GLY A 140 9.00 -6.63 25.09
N MET A 141 8.13 -6.13 24.21
CA MET A 141 6.73 -5.84 24.57
C MET A 141 5.92 -7.14 24.70
N ASP A 142 4.99 -7.20 25.65
CA ASP A 142 4.07 -8.33 25.73
C ASP A 142 3.17 -8.38 24.49
N SER A 143 2.76 -9.57 24.06
CA SER A 143 2.03 -9.75 22.80
C SER A 143 0.69 -8.99 22.74
N SER A 144 0.03 -8.76 23.88
CA SER A 144 -1.26 -8.08 23.91
C SER A 144 -1.10 -6.57 23.73
N THR A 145 -0.12 -5.97 24.42
CA THR A 145 0.26 -4.58 24.24
C THR A 145 0.85 -4.35 22.86
N ALA A 146 1.70 -5.25 22.37
CA ALA A 146 2.28 -5.16 21.02
C ALA A 146 1.22 -5.10 19.93
N SER A 147 0.17 -5.92 20.03
CA SER A 147 -0.93 -5.90 19.06
C SER A 147 -1.72 -4.58 19.07
N VAL A 148 -1.99 -4.02 20.25
CA VAL A 148 -2.69 -2.74 20.38
C VAL A 148 -1.80 -1.60 19.89
N GLN A 149 -0.53 -1.62 20.27
CA GLN A 149 0.45 -0.60 19.91
C GLN A 149 0.73 -0.58 18.39
N ALA A 150 0.83 -1.75 17.77
CA ALA A 150 0.93 -1.89 16.32
C ALA A 150 -0.30 -1.34 15.60
N THR A 151 -1.49 -1.54 16.17
CA THR A 151 -2.73 -0.96 15.63
C THR A 151 -2.70 0.56 15.70
N THR A 152 -2.26 1.13 16.82
CA THR A 152 -2.11 2.59 17.00
C THR A 152 -1.13 3.18 15.99
N VAL A 153 0.08 2.59 15.86
CA VAL A 153 1.09 3.06 14.90
C VAL A 153 0.58 2.89 13.47
N GLY A 154 0.05 1.71 13.11
CA GLY A 154 -0.44 1.45 11.76
C GLY A 154 -1.65 2.30 11.36
N ALA A 155 -2.54 2.64 12.30
CA ALA A 155 -3.64 3.57 12.07
C ALA A 155 -3.16 5.02 11.94
N GLY A 156 -2.29 5.47 12.85
CA GLY A 156 -1.69 6.80 12.81
C GLY A 156 -0.90 7.03 11.52
N PHE A 157 -0.07 6.06 11.13
CA PHE A 157 0.72 6.08 9.90
C PHE A 157 -0.17 6.30 8.66
N ARG A 158 -1.24 5.49 8.51
CA ARG A 158 -2.18 5.63 7.39
C ARG A 158 -2.93 6.96 7.41
N GLY A 159 -3.32 7.42 8.60
CA GLY A 159 -3.97 8.73 8.76
C GLY A 159 -3.07 9.88 8.33
N LEU A 160 -1.78 9.82 8.69
CA LEU A 160 -0.79 10.82 8.30
C LEU A 160 -0.50 10.79 6.79
N LEU A 161 -0.45 9.61 6.16
CA LEU A 161 -0.34 9.53 4.70
C LEU A 161 -1.55 10.17 4.01
N LEU A 162 -2.77 9.88 4.48
CA LEU A 162 -3.97 10.48 3.92
C LEU A 162 -3.96 12.01 4.09
N ASP A 163 -3.54 12.51 5.26
CA ASP A 163 -3.38 13.93 5.53
C ASP A 163 -2.35 14.57 4.57
N ARG A 164 -1.16 13.97 4.45
CA ARG A 164 -0.10 14.39 3.52
C ARG A 164 -0.62 14.50 2.09
N PHE A 165 -1.29 13.46 1.61
CA PHE A 165 -1.77 13.41 0.23
C PHE A 165 -2.92 14.37 -0.05
N THR A 166 -3.68 14.74 0.98
CA THR A 166 -4.82 15.65 0.85
C THR A 166 -4.40 17.12 0.97
N THR A 167 -3.50 17.43 1.91
CA THR A 167 -3.12 18.82 2.24
C THR A 167 -1.85 19.28 1.55
N GLY A 168 -0.95 18.36 1.19
CA GLY A 168 0.39 18.67 0.69
C GLY A 168 1.32 19.28 1.74
N ASP A 169 0.89 19.39 3.02
CA ASP A 169 1.67 19.99 4.09
C ASP A 169 2.74 19.02 4.58
N SER A 170 3.92 19.14 3.97
CA SER A 170 4.99 18.19 4.17
C SER A 170 5.64 18.29 5.55
N GLU A 171 5.96 19.52 5.94
CA GLU A 171 6.65 19.82 7.19
C GLU A 171 5.85 19.34 8.41
N ARG A 172 4.54 19.63 8.46
CA ARG A 172 3.69 19.24 9.59
C ARG A 172 3.52 17.72 9.66
N THR A 173 3.32 17.06 8.53
CA THR A 173 3.08 15.61 8.50
C THR A 173 4.34 14.81 8.79
N ASP A 174 5.51 15.27 8.34
CA ASP A 174 6.81 14.68 8.69
C ASP A 174 7.10 14.80 10.19
N ALA A 175 6.84 15.98 10.78
CA ALA A 175 6.98 16.19 12.22
C ALA A 175 6.04 15.28 13.02
N ALA A 176 4.78 15.16 12.60
CA ALA A 176 3.80 14.29 13.26
C ALA A 176 4.17 12.80 13.14
N ALA A 177 4.68 12.36 11.98
CA ALA A 177 5.17 11.00 11.78
C ALA A 177 6.35 10.69 12.71
N ALA A 178 7.33 11.59 12.80
CA ALA A 178 8.45 11.44 13.73
C ALA A 178 8.00 11.38 15.20
N MET A 179 7.00 12.17 15.59
CA MET A 179 6.43 12.09 16.94
C MET A 179 5.70 10.76 17.19
N LEU A 180 4.91 10.29 16.23
CA LEU A 180 4.19 9.02 16.32
C LEU A 180 5.14 7.84 16.51
N PHE A 181 6.25 7.81 15.76
CA PHE A 181 7.16 6.66 15.80
C PHE A 181 8.02 6.61 17.06
N ARG A 182 8.38 7.77 17.63
CA ARG A 182 9.12 7.85 18.92
C ARG A 182 8.31 7.43 20.13
N GLY A 183 6.99 7.68 20.13
CA GLY A 183 6.14 7.46 21.31
C GLY A 183 5.79 6.00 21.58
N HIS A 184 6.24 5.09 20.73
CA HIS A 184 5.72 3.73 20.62
C HIS A 184 6.80 2.65 20.47
N THR A 185 8.05 3.06 20.71
CA THR A 185 9.28 2.26 20.74
C THR A 185 9.75 2.12 22.18
#